data_AF-A0A552V726-F1
#
_entry.id   AF-A0A552V726-F1
#
_cell.length_a   1.000
_cell.length_b   1.000
_cell.length_c   1.000
_cell.angle_alpha   90.00
_cell.angle_beta   90.00
_cell.angle_gamma   90.00
#
_symmetry.space_group_name_H-M   'P 1'
#
loop_
_entity.id
_entity.type
_entity.pdbx_description
1 polymer ?
#
loop_
_entity_poly.entity_id
_entity_poly.type
_entity_poly.pdbx_seq_one_letter_code
_entity_poly.pdbx_strand_id
1 'polypeptide(L)' 'MNRLQEVATKLKSQDITLDEASKLYEEGVKLSKQCKEYIDEKELLIKNVDEM' A
#
# COMPACT_ATOMS: atom_id res chain seq x y z
N MET A 1 0.37 -2.93 7.04
CA MET A 1 1.49 -2.80 6.07
C MET A 1 2.05 -4.14 5.59
N ASN A 2 2.05 -5.20 6.40
CA ASN A 2 2.62 -6.52 6.03
C ASN A 2 2.13 -7.06 4.68
N ARG A 3 0.84 -6.89 4.36
CA ARG A 3 0.29 -7.37 3.09
C ARG A 3 0.91 -6.70 1.86
N LEU A 4 1.19 -5.39 1.92
CA LEU A 4 1.83 -4.67 0.80
C LEU A 4 3.25 -5.18 0.56
N GLN A 5 3.98 -5.50 1.65
CA GLN A 5 5.32 -6.11 1.56
C GLN A 5 5.26 -7.54 1.01
N GLU A 6 4.27 -8.35 1.41
CA GLU A 6 4.04 -9.68 0.86
C GLU A 6 3.74 -9.64 -0.64
N VAL A 7 2.86 -8.72 -1.07
CA VAL A 7 2.52 -8.49 -2.48
C VAL A 7 3.78 -8.11 -3.27
N ALA A 8 4.57 -7.14 -2.76
CA ALA A 8 5.82 -6.71 -3.39
C ALA A 8 6.88 -7.83 -3.45
N THR A 9 6.89 -8.74 -2.47
CA THR A 9 7.80 -9.89 -2.45
C THR A 9 7.36 -10.94 -3.48
N LYS A 10 6.06 -11.24 -3.55
CA LYS A 10 5.51 -12.20 -4.52
C LYS A 10 5.66 -11.74 -5.96
N LEU A 11 5.48 -10.45 -6.23
CA LEU A 11 5.70 -9.86 -7.56
C LEU A 11 7.15 -9.96 -8.06
N LYS A 12 8.12 -10.18 -7.16
CA LYS A 12 9.54 -10.40 -7.51
C LYS A 12 9.88 -11.89 -7.71
N SER A 13 8.94 -12.80 -7.46
CA SER A 13 9.16 -14.23 -7.66
C SER A 13 9.30 -14.56 -9.15
N GLN A 14 10.17 -15.50 -9.49
CA GLN A 14 10.35 -15.96 -10.88
C GLN A 14 9.23 -16.93 -11.31
N ASP A 15 8.50 -17.52 -10.36
CA ASP A 15 7.46 -18.53 -10.60
C ASP A 15 6.04 -17.93 -10.71
N ILE A 16 5.91 -16.61 -10.76
CA ILE A 16 4.60 -15.96 -10.84
C ILE A 16 4.07 -15.94 -12.27
N THR A 17 2.80 -16.32 -12.45
CA THR A 17 2.14 -16.21 -13.75
C THR A 17 1.72 -14.76 -14.04
N LEU A 18 1.51 -14.42 -15.31
CA LEU A 18 1.06 -13.08 -15.70
C LEU A 18 -0.29 -12.70 -15.08
N ASP A 19 -1.23 -13.65 -14.98
CA ASP A 19 -2.55 -13.44 -14.36
C ASP A 19 -2.43 -13.13 -12.87
N GLU A 20 -1.60 -13.89 -12.16
CA GLU A 20 -1.31 -13.64 -10.74
C GLU A 20 -0.59 -12.31 -10.53
N ALA A 21 0.36 -11.98 -11.40
CA ALA A 21 1.07 -10.70 -11.36
C ALA A 21 0.11 -9.52 -11.58
N SER A 22 -0.83 -9.63 -12.52
CA SER A 22 -1.84 -8.60 -12.78
C SER A 22 -2.73 -8.38 -11.55
N LYS A 23 -3.23 -9.46 -10.94
CA LYS A 23 -4.07 -9.39 -9.72
C LYS A 23 -3.32 -8.80 -8.53
N LEU A 24 -2.08 -9.24 -8.30
CA LEU A 24 -1.25 -8.72 -7.21
C LEU A 24 -0.85 -7.26 -7.42
N TYR A 25 -0.65 -6.83 -8.67
CA TYR A 25 -0.38 -5.42 -8.97
C TYR A 25 -1.57 -4.54 -8.63
N GLU A 26 -2.78 -4.91 -9.07
CA GLU A 26 -4.01 -4.18 -8.73
C GLU A 26 -4.24 -4.12 -7.21
N GLU A 27 -4.02 -5.24 -6.50
CA GLU A 27 -4.08 -5.28 -5.04
C GLU A 27 -3.05 -4.33 -4.41
N GLY A 28 -1.81 -4.37 -4.90
CA GLY A 28 -0.70 -3.54 -4.42
C GLY A 28 -0.96 -2.04 -4.60
N VAL A 29 -1.50 -1.63 -5.74
CA VAL A 29 -1.88 -0.23 -6.01
C VAL A 29 -2.96 0.22 -5.03
N LYS A 30 -3.99 -0.59 -4.79
CA LYS A 30 -5.06 -0.27 -3.84
C LYS A 30 -4.52 -0.13 -2.42
N LEU A 31 -3.71 -1.08 -1.97
CA LEU A 31 -3.10 -1.06 -0.64
C LEU A 31 -2.16 0.14 -0.45
N SER A 32 -1.40 0.50 -1.48
CA SER A 32 -0.51 1.67 -1.46
C SER A 32 -1.31 2.96 -1.30
N LYS A 33 -2.43 3.10 -2.03
CA LYS A 33 -3.33 4.25 -1.91
C LYS A 33 -3.90 4.37 -0.50
N GLN A 34 -4.37 3.27 0.09
CA GLN A 34 -4.91 3.25 1.44
C GLN A 34 -3.87 3.62 2.51
N CYS A 35 -2.62 3.17 2.35
CA CYS A 35 -1.54 3.56 3.26
C CYS A 35 -1.28 5.07 3.20
N LYS A 36 -1.30 5.65 1.99
CA LYS A 36 -1.13 7.08 1.80
C LYS A 36 -2.26 7.88 2.44
N GLU A 37 -3.52 7.51 2.15
CA GLU A 37 -4.70 8.15 2.76
C GLU A 37 -4.64 8.12 4.29
N TYR A 38 -4.25 6.99 4.88
CA TYR A 38 -4.08 6.88 6.32
C TYR A 38 -3.00 7.82 6.89
N ILE A 39 -1.87 7.94 6.20
CA ILE A 39 -0.79 8.86 6.63
C ILE A 39 -1.28 10.31 6.52
N ASP A 40 -1.86 10.68 5.38
CA ASP A 40 -2.36 12.03 5.12
C ASP A 40 -3.41 12.45 6.18
N GLU A 41 -4.32 11.55 6.55
CA GLU A 41 -5.30 11.78 7.62
C GLU A 41 -4.64 12.00 8.99
N LYS A 42 -3.61 11.22 9.32
CA LYS A 42 -2.89 11.35 10.61
C LYS A 42 -2.05 12.62 10.67
N GLU A 43 -1.40 13.00 9.58
CA GLU A 43 -0.66 14.26 9.50
C GLU A 43 -1.60 15.46 9.65
N LEU A 44 -2.78 15.44 9.03
CA LEU A 44 -3.79 16.48 9.20
C LEU A 44 -4.24 16.61 10.66
N LEU A 45 -4.47 15.49 11.35
CA LEU A 45 -4.83 15.50 12.76
C LEU A 45 -3.74 16.11 13.64
N ILE A 46 -2.47 15.72 13.43
CA ILE A 46 -1.34 16.26 14.18
C ILE A 46 -1.22 17.77 13.94
N LYS A 47 -1.28 18.21 12.68
CA LYS A 47 -1.19 19.62 12.32
C LYS A 47 -2.29 20.46 13.00
N ASN A 48 -3.52 19.95 13.04
CA ASN A 48 -4.63 20.64 13.70
C ASN A 48 -4.46 20.73 15.22
N VAL A 49 -3.74 19.80 15.85
CA VAL A 49 -3.45 19.85 17.30
C VAL A 49 -2.30 20.80 17.60
N ASP A 50 -1.29 20.88 16.73
CA ASP A 50 -0.15 21.81 16.90
C ASP A 50 -0.54 23.28 16.69
N GLU A 51 -1.64 23.56 15.98
CA GLU A 51 -2.17 24.91 15.71
C GLU A 51 -3.17 25.41 16.80
N MET A 52 -3.45 24.60 17.84
CA MET A 52 -4.30 24.96 18.99
C MET A 52 -3.50 25.42 20.21
#